data_AF-A0AAE1T6N4-F1
#
_entry.id   AF-A0AAE1T6N4-F1
#
_cell.length_a   1.000
_cell.length_b   1.000
_cell.length_c   1.000
_cell.angle_alpha   90.00
_cell.angle_beta   90.00
_cell.angle_gamma   90.00
#
_symmetry.space_group_name_H-M   'P 1'
#
loop_
_entity.id
_entity.type
_entity.pdbx_description
1 polymer ?
#
loop_
_entity_poly.entity_id
_entity_poly.type
_entity_poly.pdbx_seq_one_letter_code
_entity_poly.pdbx_strand_id
1 'polypeptide(L)'
;MDALLLDCTPKCGSTPCLLGKAVDCNYIRGPKYLEVDVDIGSSTVANGVLGLVIGVITTLVVDMAFLVQANTTDELPERLIGAVRVSHIELSSAIVPVLESDPSDSLRT
;
A
#
# COMPACT_ATOMS: atom_id res chain seq x y z
N MET A 1 -9.60 11.92 -1.01
CA MET A 1 -9.92 10.73 -0.20
C MET A 1 -8.60 10.08 0.02
N ASP A 2 -8.03 10.21 1.22
CA ASP A 2 -6.68 9.75 1.48
C ASP A 2 -6.78 8.42 2.25
N ALA A 3 -6.01 7.43 1.80
CA ALA A 3 -5.87 6.17 2.52
C ALA A 3 -4.96 6.37 3.73
N LEU A 4 -5.50 6.06 4.91
CA LEU A 4 -4.76 5.99 6.16
C LEU A 4 -4.29 4.56 6.38
N LEU A 5 -2.99 4.42 6.62
CA LEU A 5 -2.40 3.16 7.04
C LEU A 5 -2.22 3.18 8.55
N LEU A 6 -2.88 2.25 9.24
CA LEU A 6 -2.75 2.06 10.68
C LEU A 6 -2.03 0.74 10.93
N ASP A 7 -0.86 0.80 11.59
CA ASP A 7 -0.21 -0.42 12.10
C ASP A 7 -1.01 -0.94 13.30
N CYS A 8 -1.54 -2.15 13.17
CA CYS A 8 -2.43 -2.76 14.18
C CYS A 8 -1.67 -3.49 15.28
N THR A 9 -0.34 -3.50 15.28
CA THR A 9 0.39 -4.12 16.38
C THR A 9 0.22 -3.32 17.68
N PRO A 10 -0.30 -3.94 18.77
CA PRO A 10 -0.69 -3.22 20.00
C PRO A 10 0.50 -2.69 20.83
N LYS A 11 1.73 -2.73 20.29
CA LYS A 11 2.98 -2.56 21.05
C LYS A 11 3.78 -1.32 20.69
N CYS A 12 3.47 -0.66 19.58
CA CYS A 12 4.08 0.61 19.21
C CYS A 12 2.97 1.65 19.11
N GLY A 13 3.15 2.83 19.71
CA GLY A 13 2.23 3.96 19.54
C GLY A 13 2.33 4.50 18.12
N SER A 14 1.83 3.73 17.16
CA SER A 14 1.82 4.06 15.74
C SER A 14 0.76 5.12 15.49
N THR A 15 1.22 6.37 15.37
CA THR A 15 0.38 7.44 14.84
C THR A 15 -0.08 7.02 13.44
N PRO A 16 -1.39 7.04 13.13
CA PRO A 16 -1.87 6.78 11.78
C PRO A 16 -1.11 7.66 10.78
N CYS A 17 -0.53 7.05 9.76
CA CYS A 17 0.20 7.79 8.74
C CYS A 17 -0.66 7.89 7.48
N LEU A 18 -0.65 9.08 6.88
CA LEU A 18 -1.30 9.31 5.59
C LEU A 18 -0.43 8.68 4.51
N LEU A 19 -0.93 7.62 3.89
CA LEU A 19 -0.16 6.88 2.89
C LEU A 19 0.20 7.78 1.71
N GLY A 20 -0.77 8.58 1.23
CA GLY A 20 -0.57 9.55 0.16
C GLY A 20 0.39 10.71 0.47
N LYS A 21 0.88 10.83 1.71
CA LYS A 21 1.94 11.79 2.08
C LYS A 21 3.32 11.15 2.10
N ALA A 22 3.40 9.85 2.39
CA ALA A 22 4.64 9.12 2.51
C ALA A 22 5.08 8.48 1.18
N VAL A 23 4.11 8.09 0.35
CA VAL A 23 4.30 7.38 -0.91
C VAL A 23 3.30 7.92 -1.93
N ASP A 24 3.70 8.00 -3.20
CA ASP A 24 2.79 8.43 -4.26
C ASP A 24 1.67 7.40 -4.41
N CYS A 25 0.43 7.86 -4.29
CA CYS A 25 -0.75 7.02 -4.38
C CYS A 25 -1.70 7.57 -5.44
N ASN A 26 -2.10 6.73 -6.39
CA ASN A 26 -3.11 7.06 -7.38
C ASN A 26 -4.46 6.44 -6.98
N TYR A 27 -5.49 7.28 -6.91
CA TYR A 27 -6.82 6.88 -6.47
C TYR A 27 -7.77 6.86 -7.67
N ILE A 28 -8.21 5.67 -8.04
CA ILE A 28 -9.15 5.47 -9.14
C ILE A 28 -10.51 5.10 -8.54
N ARG A 29 -11.50 5.98 -8.71
CA ARG A 29 -12.86 5.77 -8.22
C ARG A 29 -13.78 5.34 -9.35
N GLY A 30 -14.21 4.09 -9.31
CA GLY A 30 -15.27 3.56 -10.16
C GLY A 30 -16.65 3.63 -9.51
N PRO A 31 -17.73 3.32 -10.25
CA PRO A 31 -19.10 3.29 -9.71
C PRO A 31 -19.33 2.25 -8.60
N LYS A 32 -18.48 1.21 -8.52
CA LYS A 32 -18.61 0.07 -7.59
C LYS A 32 -17.31 -0.31 -6.88
N TYR A 33 -16.22 0.39 -7.14
CA TYR A 33 -14.93 0.06 -6.56
C TYR A 33 -14.10 1.33 -6.33
N LEU A 34 -13.24 1.25 -5.32
CA LEU A 34 -12.18 2.21 -5.08
C LEU A 34 -10.88 1.42 -5.22
N GLU A 35 -10.07 1.83 -6.19
CA GLU A 35 -8.74 1.29 -6.41
C GLU A 35 -7.72 2.29 -5.90
N VAL A 36 -6.75 1.79 -5.14
CA VAL A 36 -5.65 2.57 -4.56
C VAL A 36 -4.37 1.92 -5.06
N ASP A 37 -3.74 2.56 -6.03
CA ASP A 37 -2.43 2.18 -6.54
C ASP A 37 -1.36 2.92 -5.73
N VAL A 38 -0.39 2.18 -5.19
CA VAL A 38 0.63 2.70 -4.26
C VAL A 38 2.00 2.48 -4.90
N ASP A 39 2.60 3.54 -5.42
CA ASP A 39 3.90 3.47 -6.09
C ASP A 39 5.04 3.60 -5.08
N ILE A 40 5.49 2.44 -4.58
CA ILE A 40 6.64 2.35 -3.68
C ILE A 40 7.95 2.69 -4.42
N GLY A 41 8.00 2.48 -5.73
CA GLY A 41 9.20 2.63 -6.56
C GLY A 41 9.60 4.08 -6.80
N SER A 42 8.65 5.02 -6.81
CA SER A 42 8.92 6.45 -6.97
C SER A 42 9.58 7.08 -5.73
N SER A 43 9.41 6.48 -4.54
CA SER A 43 9.90 7.04 -3.29
C SER A 43 11.33 6.58 -2.98
N THR A 44 12.27 7.53 -3.02
CA THR A 44 13.67 7.29 -2.60
C THR A 44 13.76 6.75 -1.17
N VAL A 45 12.88 7.21 -0.29
CA VAL A 45 12.83 6.74 1.11
C VAL A 45 12.35 5.30 1.18
N ALA A 46 11.28 4.96 0.44
CA ALA A 46 10.75 3.60 0.44
C ALA A 46 11.73 2.60 -0.20
N ASN A 47 12.42 2.98 -1.27
CA ASN A 47 13.49 2.18 -1.86
C ASN A 47 14.65 1.94 -0.89
N GLY A 48 15.03 2.95 -0.09
CA GLY A 48 16.04 2.81 0.96
C GLY A 48 15.62 1.81 2.05
N VAL A 49 14.36 1.87 2.48
CA VAL A 49 13.80 0.94 3.47
C VAL A 49 13.70 -0.47 2.90
N LEU A 50 13.24 -0.63 1.65
CA LEU A 50 13.15 -1.92 0.98
C LEU A 50 14.51 -2.63 0.93
N GLY A 51 15.58 -1.90 0.61
CA GLY A 51 16.95 -2.45 0.62
C GLY A 51 17.39 -3.03 1.97
N LEU A 52 16.99 -2.38 3.07
CA LEU A 52 17.27 -2.86 4.43
C LEU A 52 16.37 -4.05 4.81
N VAL A 53 15.11 -3.97 4.39
CA VAL A 53 14.08 -4.96 4.72
C VAL A 53 14.30 -6.27 3.97
N ILE A 54 14.79 -6.25 2.72
CA ILE A 54 15.04 -7.46 1.92
C ILE A 54 15.88 -8.51 2.69
N GLY A 55 16.86 -8.07 3.49
CA GLY A 55 17.71 -8.99 4.25
C GLY A 55 17.03 -9.64 5.47
N VAL A 56 15.95 -9.03 5.99
CA VAL A 56 15.27 -9.45 7.23
C VAL A 56 13.79 -9.77 7.04
N ILE A 57 13.25 -9.60 5.83
CA ILE A 57 11.82 -9.74 5.49
C ILE A 57 11.24 -11.10 5.86
N THR A 58 12.06 -12.16 5.80
CA THR A 58 11.68 -13.54 6.19
C THR A 58 11.36 -13.67 7.67
N THR A 59 11.74 -12.71 8.49
CA THR A 59 11.46 -12.66 9.94
C THR A 59 10.47 -11.58 10.33
N LEU A 60 10.11 -10.69 9.39
CA LEU A 60 9.19 -9.59 9.65
C LEU A 60 7.75 -10.09 9.64
N VAL A 61 6.99 -9.60 10.62
CA VAL A 61 5.54 -9.69 10.66
C VAL A 61 5.01 -8.27 10.77
N VAL A 62 4.25 -7.84 9.77
CA VAL A 62 3.71 -6.49 9.66
C VAL A 62 2.19 -6.58 9.57
N ASP A 63 1.50 -5.88 10.45
CA ASP A 63 0.05 -5.77 10.46
C ASP A 63 -0.37 -4.40 9.95
N MET A 64 -1.07 -4.38 8.83
CA MET A 64 -1.53 -3.16 8.18
C MET A 64 -3.04 -3.13 8.18
N ALA A 65 -3.63 -2.00 8.57
CA ALA A 65 -5.04 -1.74 8.36
C ALA A 65 -5.26 -0.49 7.52
N PHE A 66 -6.24 -0.57 6.63
CA PHE A 66 -6.61 0.49 5.70
C PHE A 66 -7.90 1.14 6.16
N LEU A 67 -7.86 2.46 6.34
CA LEU A 67 -9.03 3.31 6.57
C LEU A 67 -9.09 4.38 5.48
N VAL A 68 -10.29 4.84 5.14
CA VAL A 68 -10.46 6.09 4.37
C VAL A 68 -10.58 7.22 5.37
N GLN A 69 -9.73 8.24 5.25
CA GLN A 69 -9.87 9.46 6.04
C GLN A 69 -11.14 10.20 5.64
N ALA A 70 -11.95 10.58 6.64
CA ALA A 70 -13.07 11.49 6.47
C ALA A 70 -12.52 12.92 6.34
N ASN A 71 -12.85 13.61 5.25
CA ASN A 71 -12.46 15.00 5.05
C ASN A 71 -13.57 15.97 5.54
N THR A 72 -14.81 15.49 5.63
CA THR A 72 -15.97 16.28 6.10
C THR A 72 -16.67 15.59 7.28
N THR A 73 -17.42 16.35 8.07
CA THR A 73 -18.04 15.84 9.31
C THR A 73 -19.16 14.83 9.05
N ASP A 74 -19.77 14.86 7.87
CA ASP A 74 -20.78 13.94 7.39
C ASP A 74 -20.21 12.57 6.97
N GLU A 75 -18.89 12.48 6.73
CA GLU A 75 -18.20 11.22 6.42
C GLU A 75 -17.80 10.43 7.69
N LEU A 76 -18.05 10.98 8.87
CA LEU A 76 -17.78 10.33 10.16
C LEU A 76 -18.89 9.35 10.57
N PRO A 77 -18.57 8.26 11.32
CA PRO A 77 -17.23 7.87 11.77
C PRO A 77 -16.45 7.08 10.69
N GLU A 78 -15.14 7.28 10.65
CA GLU A 78 -14.23 6.49 9.81
C GLU A 78 -14.32 4.99 10.17
N ARG A 79 -14.26 4.13 9.15
CA ARG A 79 -14.33 2.67 9.33
C ARG A 79 -13.14 2.00 8.68
N LEU A 80 -12.63 0.99 9.38
CA LEU A 80 -11.60 0.07 8.88
C LEU A 80 -12.18 -0.73 7.71
N ILE A 81 -11.60 -0.54 6.53
CA ILE A 81 -12.00 -1.21 5.29
C ILE A 81 -11.55 -2.66 5.35
N GLY A 82 -10.32 -2.87 5.84
CA GLY A 82 -9.73 -4.18 5.99
C GLY A 82 -8.36 -4.08 6.66
N ALA A 83 -7.90 -5.21 7.16
CA ALA A 83 -6.55 -5.38 7.66
C ALA A 83 -5.89 -6.56 6.95
N VAL A 84 -4.59 -6.44 6.71
CA VAL A 84 -3.74 -7.47 6.13
C VAL A 84 -2.55 -7.69 7.06
N ARG A 85 -2.29 -8.96 7.36
CA ARG A 85 -1.04 -9.38 8.00
C ARG A 85 -0.12 -9.92 6.92
N VAL A 86 1.08 -9.37 6.89
CA VAL A 86 2.18 -9.85 6.06
C VAL A 86 3.19 -10.49 6.98
N SER A 87 3.47 -11.79 6.82
CA SER A 87 4.38 -12.52 7.70
C SER A 87 5.32 -13.41 6.91
N HIS A 88 6.60 -13.36 7.27
CA HIS A 88 7.62 -14.28 6.75
C HIS A 88 7.64 -14.34 5.21
N ILE A 89 7.67 -13.20 4.52
CA ILE A 89 7.73 -13.19 3.06
C ILE A 89 9.07 -13.79 2.62
N GLU A 90 9.02 -14.81 1.77
CA GLU A 90 10.18 -15.34 1.06
C GLU A 90 10.26 -14.75 -0.36
N LEU A 91 11.16 -13.79 -0.55
CA LEU A 91 11.37 -13.16 -1.87
C LEU A 91 11.93 -14.14 -2.91
N SER A 92 12.61 -15.21 -2.49
CA SER A 92 13.11 -16.27 -3.37
C SER A 92 12.01 -17.07 -4.06
N SER A 93 10.80 -17.09 -3.51
CA SER A 93 9.63 -17.75 -4.10
C SER A 93 8.85 -16.82 -5.03
N ALA A 94 9.29 -15.58 -5.24
CA ALA A 94 8.59 -14.62 -6.09
C ALA A 94 8.57 -15.11 -7.55
N ILE A 95 7.36 -15.23 -8.10
CA ILE A 95 7.13 -15.54 -9.51
C ILE A 95 6.97 -14.22 -10.23
N VAL A 96 7.68 -14.04 -11.36
CA VAL A 96 7.49 -12.87 -12.21
C VAL A 96 6.06 -12.92 -12.76
N PRO A 97 5.20 -11.93 -12.46
CA PRO A 97 3.87 -11.90 -13.01
C PRO A 97 3.96 -11.74 -14.52
N VAL A 98 3.26 -12.60 -15.26
CA VAL A 98 3.05 -12.42 -16.70
C VAL A 98 1.99 -11.34 -16.84
N LEU A 99 2.42 -10.10 -17.05
CA LEU A 99 1.51 -9.01 -17.38
C LEU A 99 1.15 -9.14 -18.87
N GLU A 100 -0.13 -9.31 -19.18
CA GLU A 100 -0.61 -9.19 -20.56
C GLU A 100 -0.33 -7.74 -21.00
N SER A 101 0.54 -7.58 -22.00
CA SER A 101 0.86 -6.28 -22.56
C SER A 101 -0.39 -5.66 -23.16
N ASP A 102 -0.79 -4.48 -22.68
CA ASP A 102 -1.89 -3.71 -23.27
C ASP A 102 -1.63 -3.53 -24.79
N PRO A 103 -2.64 -3.75 -25.65
CA PRO A 103 -2.48 -3.69 -27.12
C PRO A 103 -2.09 -2.30 -27.66
N SER A 104 -1.95 -1.28 -26.80
CA SER A 104 -1.56 0.10 -27.17
C SER A 104 -0.07 0.30 -27.43
N ASP A 105 0.82 -0.63 -27.08
CA ASP A 105 2.27 -0.51 -27.40
C ASP A 105 2.60 -0.78 -28.87
N SER A 106 1.64 -1.27 -29.65
CA SER A 106 1.79 -1.59 -31.08
C SER A 106 1.86 -0.37 -32.02
N LEU A 107 1.67 0.86 -31.52
CA LEU A 107 1.52 2.07 -32.35
C LEU A 107 2.69 3.07 -32.25
N ARG A 108 3.82 2.67 -31.66
CA ARG A 108 5.03 3.51 -31.54
C ARG A 108 6.27 2.90 -32.19
N THR A 109 6.13 2.32 -33.39
CA THR A 109 7.27 2.07 -34.30
C THR A 109 7.18 2.97 -35.52
#